data_AF-A0A238UPG0-F1
#
_entry.id   AF-A0A238UPG0-F1
#
_cell.length_a   1.000
_cell.length_b   1.000
_cell.length_c   1.000
_cell.angle_alpha   90.00
_cell.angle_beta   90.00
_cell.angle_gamma   90.00
#
_symmetry.space_group_name_H-M   'P 1'
#
loop_
_entity.id
_entity.type
_entity.pdbx_description
1 polymer ?
#
loop_
_entity_poly.entity_id
_entity_poly.type
_entity_poly.pdbx_seq_one_letter_code
_entity_poly.pdbx_strand_id
1 'polypeptide(L)'
;MQNSILKKYYNLNLTQKLAIAIPVLFILSCLTKRFIERFRFSDEFRWIYEYGSFSTLILCIFLVVFSFANSILVIRDLKTKPLSKTLWFLLSVAPFLLVSLALTFVMLSDSM
;
A
#
# COMPACT_ATOMS: atom_id res chain seq x y z
N MET A 1 -12.31 -20.15 -23.70
CA MET A 1 -10.99 -20.47 -23.12
C MET A 1 -10.82 -19.65 -21.85
N GLN A 2 -11.30 -20.15 -20.71
CA GLN A 2 -11.26 -19.43 -19.43
C GLN A 2 -9.80 -19.38 -18.95
N ASN A 3 -9.24 -18.17 -18.80
CA ASN A 3 -7.85 -17.95 -18.43
C ASN A 3 -7.53 -18.63 -17.08
N SER A 4 -6.66 -19.63 -17.09
CA SER A 4 -6.29 -20.44 -15.90
C SER A 4 -5.78 -19.59 -14.73
N ILE A 5 -5.20 -18.43 -15.04
CA ILE A 5 -4.72 -17.42 -14.09
C ILE A 5 -5.89 -16.84 -13.27
N LEU A 6 -7.00 -16.44 -13.93
CA LEU A 6 -8.16 -15.84 -13.24
C LEU A 6 -8.80 -16.82 -12.25
N LYS A 7 -8.84 -18.11 -12.59
CA LYS A 7 -9.36 -19.17 -11.72
C LYS A 7 -8.51 -19.33 -10.45
N LYS A 8 -7.20 -19.11 -10.54
CA LYS A 8 -6.27 -19.14 -9.41
C LYS A 8 -6.47 -17.95 -8.45
N TYR A 9 -6.75 -16.75 -8.98
CA TYR A 9 -7.01 -15.55 -8.17
C TYR A 9 -8.34 -15.63 -7.40
N TYR A 10 -9.37 -16.23 -8.01
CA TYR A 10 -10.68 -16.35 -7.37
C TYR A 10 -10.63 -17.17 -6.07
N ASN A 11 -9.81 -18.23 -6.07
CA ASN A 11 -9.64 -19.18 -4.96
C ASN A 11 -8.67 -18.71 -3.85
N LEU A 12 -8.17 -17.48 -3.92
CA LEU A 12 -7.31 -16.93 -2.86
C LEU A 12 -8.12 -16.58 -1.61
N ASN A 13 -7.53 -16.80 -0.44
CA ASN A 13 -8.08 -16.35 0.84
C ASN A 13 -8.18 -14.82 0.88
N LEU A 14 -9.09 -14.29 1.69
CA LEU A 14 -9.28 -12.85 1.83
C LEU A 14 -7.97 -12.13 2.20
N THR A 15 -7.18 -12.69 3.14
CA THR A 15 -5.87 -12.13 3.54
C THR A 15 -4.85 -12.09 2.41
N GLN A 16 -4.90 -13.05 1.47
CA GLN A 16 -4.05 -13.06 0.28
C GLN A 16 -4.52 -12.04 -0.75
N LYS A 17 -5.84 -11.89 -0.94
CA LYS A 17 -6.41 -10.84 -1.80
C LYS A 17 -6.01 -9.45 -1.28
N LEU A 18 -6.11 -9.24 0.03
CA LEU A 18 -5.68 -8.01 0.69
C LEU A 18 -4.16 -7.80 0.59
N ALA A 19 -3.36 -8.85 0.73
CA ALA A 19 -1.90 -8.77 0.58
C ALA A 19 -1.49 -8.27 -0.82
N ILE A 20 -2.31 -8.49 -1.86
CA ILE A 20 -2.08 -7.95 -3.20
C ILE A 20 -2.68 -6.55 -3.35
N ALA A 21 -3.91 -6.36 -2.87
CA ALA A 21 -4.64 -5.10 -3.05
C ALA A 21 -3.96 -3.93 -2.32
N ILE A 22 -3.46 -4.14 -1.11
CA ILE A 22 -2.87 -3.08 -0.27
C ILE A 22 -1.63 -2.45 -0.95
N PRO A 23 -0.60 -3.22 -1.38
CA PRO A 23 0.53 -2.63 -2.10
C PRO A 23 0.14 -1.92 -3.40
N VAL A 24 -0.80 -2.47 -4.16
CA VAL A 24 -1.27 -1.86 -5.42
C VAL A 24 -1.95 -0.52 -5.14
N LEU A 25 -2.86 -0.47 -4.16
CA LEU A 25 -3.53 0.76 -3.76
C LEU A 25 -2.56 1.79 -3.18
N PHE A 26 -1.51 1.35 -2.48
CA PHE A 26 -0.48 2.22 -1.95
C PHE A 26 0.38 2.86 -3.06
N ILE A 27 0.75 2.08 -4.08
CA ILE A 27 1.45 2.64 -5.25
C ILE A 27 0.54 3.63 -5.98
N LEU A 28 -0.75 3.29 -6.16
CA LEU A 28 -1.72 4.18 -6.76
C LEU A 28 -1.89 5.47 -5.96
N SER A 29 -1.97 5.44 -4.64
CA SER A 29 -2.08 6.66 -3.82
C SER A 29 -0.85 7.57 -3.98
N CYS A 30 0.35 6.99 -4.06
CA CYS A 30 1.58 7.74 -4.36
C CYS A 30 1.55 8.37 -5.77
N LEU A 31 1.09 7.64 -6.78
CA LEU A 31 0.95 8.17 -8.14
C LEU A 31 -0.10 9.27 -8.21
N THR A 32 -1.24 9.09 -7.54
CA THR A 32 -2.31 10.08 -7.44
C THR A 32 -1.80 11.36 -6.78
N LYS A 33 -1.03 11.25 -5.70
CA LYS A 33 -0.37 12.41 -5.07
C LYS A 33 0.48 13.19 -6.06
N ARG A 34 1.34 12.49 -6.82
CA ARG A 34 2.20 13.11 -7.85
C ARG A 34 1.40 13.75 -9.00
N PHE A 35 0.25 13.19 -9.34
CA PHE A 35 -0.64 13.79 -10.34
C PHE A 35 -1.31 15.06 -9.81
N ILE A 36 -1.80 15.02 -8.57
CA ILE A 36 -2.48 16.13 -7.91
C ILE A 36 -1.55 17.34 -7.72
N GLU A 37 -0.25 17.12 -7.51
CA GLU A 37 0.75 18.18 -7.39
C GLU A 37 0.79 19.13 -8.59
N ARG A 38 0.37 18.70 -9.78
CA ARG A 38 0.30 19.56 -10.97
C ARG A 38 -0.68 20.71 -10.83
N PHE A 39 -1.72 20.54 -10.01
CA PHE A 39 -2.75 21.56 -9.78
C PHE A 39 -2.35 22.57 -8.69
N ARG A 40 -1.15 22.45 -8.11
CA ARG A 40 -0.68 23.34 -7.04
C ARG A 40 -0.65 24.82 -7.45
N PHE A 41 -0.29 25.10 -8.70
CA PHE A 41 -0.08 26.47 -9.20
C PHE A 41 -1.26 27.01 -10.02
N SER A 42 -2.34 26.25 -10.15
CA SER A 42 -3.54 26.69 -10.85
C SER A 42 -4.55 27.25 -9.85
N ASP A 43 -4.77 28.56 -9.85
CA ASP A 43 -5.72 29.19 -8.91
C ASP A 43 -7.15 28.63 -9.04
N GLU A 44 -7.59 28.30 -10.25
CA GLU A 44 -8.91 27.69 -10.50
C GLU A 44 -9.03 26.24 -9.98
N PHE A 45 -7.92 25.50 -9.93
CA PHE A 45 -7.89 24.07 -9.57
C PHE A 45 -7.20 23.80 -8.23
N ARG A 46 -6.85 24.84 -7.47
CA ARG A 46 -6.11 24.70 -6.20
C ARG A 46 -6.85 23.84 -5.18
N TRP A 47 -8.17 23.85 -5.21
CA TRP A 47 -9.00 22.99 -4.35
C TRP A 47 -8.72 21.50 -4.58
N ILE A 48 -8.44 21.07 -5.82
CA ILE A 48 -8.07 19.68 -6.15
C ILE A 48 -6.76 19.33 -5.45
N TYR A 49 -5.81 20.26 -5.44
CA TYR A 49 -4.55 20.10 -4.72
C TYR A 49 -4.78 19.97 -3.22
N GLU A 50 -5.50 20.90 -2.59
CA GLU A 50 -5.71 20.91 -1.14
C GLU A 50 -6.46 19.64 -0.66
N TYR A 51 -7.66 19.38 -1.19
CA TYR A 51 -8.48 18.24 -0.77
C TYR A 51 -7.87 16.90 -1.22
N GLY A 52 -7.31 16.85 -2.43
CA GLY A 52 -6.70 15.64 -2.96
C GLY A 52 -5.41 15.27 -2.22
N SER A 53 -4.59 16.27 -1.87
CA SER A 53 -3.39 16.09 -1.05
C SER A 53 -3.74 15.54 0.34
N PHE A 54 -4.75 16.11 1.00
CA PHE A 54 -5.18 15.65 2.31
C PHE A 54 -5.77 14.24 2.27
N SER A 55 -6.62 13.95 1.28
CA SER A 55 -7.24 12.63 1.10
C SER A 55 -6.21 11.54 0.79
N THR A 56 -5.23 11.84 -0.06
CA THR A 56 -4.14 10.90 -0.38
C THR A 56 -3.26 10.61 0.84
N LEU A 57 -3.01 11.61 1.70
CA LEU A 57 -2.29 11.42 2.95
C LEU A 57 -3.05 10.47 3.90
N ILE A 58 -4.35 10.71 4.12
CA ILE A 58 -5.19 9.83 4.95
C ILE A 58 -5.18 8.41 4.39
N LEU A 59 -5.37 8.25 3.08
CA LEU A 59 -5.36 6.95 2.42
C LEU A 59 -4.01 6.24 2.59
N CYS A 60 -2.90 6.94 2.44
CA CYS A 60 -1.56 6.39 2.67
C CYS A 60 -1.40 5.88 4.12
N ILE A 61 -1.75 6.70 5.13
CA ILE A 61 -1.66 6.30 6.54
C ILE A 61 -2.54 5.06 6.80
N PHE A 62 -3.78 5.09 6.32
CA PHE A 62 -4.70 3.97 6.46
C PHE A 62 -4.12 2.70 5.84
N LEU A 63 -3.62 2.76 4.60
CA LEU A 63 -3.02 1.62 3.92
C LEU A 63 -1.77 1.09 4.63
N VAL A 64 -0.94 1.96 5.21
CA VAL A 64 0.23 1.56 6.00
C VAL A 64 -0.18 0.77 7.24
N VAL A 65 -1.10 1.31 8.04
CA VAL A 65 -1.61 0.62 9.24
C VAL A 65 -2.29 -0.70 8.85
N PHE A 66 -3.09 -0.69 7.79
CA PHE A 66 -3.80 -1.87 7.31
C PHE A 66 -2.85 -2.93 6.74
N SER A 67 -1.74 -2.52 6.11
CA SER A 67 -0.69 -3.43 5.63
C SER A 67 -0.03 -4.20 6.78
N PHE A 68 0.23 -3.52 7.90
CA PHE A 68 0.76 -4.12 9.12
C PHE A 68 -0.26 -5.08 9.74
N ALA A 69 -1.51 -4.64 9.90
CA ALA A 69 -2.58 -5.50 10.44
C ALA A 69 -2.78 -6.76 9.58
N ASN A 70 -2.82 -6.64 8.25
CA ASN A 70 -2.96 -7.78 7.36
C ASN A 70 -1.73 -8.72 7.41
N SER A 71 -0.53 -8.18 7.66
CA SER A 71 0.67 -9.01 7.83
C SER A 71 0.58 -9.92 9.07
N ILE A 72 0.02 -9.40 10.16
CA ILE A 72 -0.25 -10.17 11.38
C ILE A 72 -1.29 -11.26 11.10
N LEU A 73 -2.37 -10.92 10.37
CA LEU A 73 -3.39 -11.90 9.98
C LEU A 73 -2.83 -13.00 9.07
N VAL A 74 -1.92 -12.66 8.15
CA VAL A 74 -1.22 -13.66 7.33
C VAL A 74 -0.41 -14.62 8.21
N ILE A 75 0.29 -14.12 9.23
CA ILE A 75 1.05 -14.98 10.15
C ILE A 75 0.10 -15.84 11.00
N ARG A 76 -1.00 -15.30 11.50
CA ARG A 76 -1.90 -16.02 12.41
C ARG A 76 -2.76 -17.05 11.69
N ASP A 77 -3.39 -16.66 10.59
CA ASP A 77 -4.56 -17.38 10.05
C ASP A 77 -4.24 -18.12 8.75
N LEU A 78 -3.18 -17.75 8.02
CA LEU A 78 -2.88 -18.37 6.73
C LEU A 78 -2.23 -19.75 6.90
N LYS A 79 -3.04 -20.80 6.69
CA LYS A 79 -2.61 -22.20 6.66
C LYS A 79 -2.03 -22.55 5.29
N THR A 80 -0.78 -22.16 5.04
CA THR A 80 -0.03 -22.51 3.83
C THR A 80 1.38 -23.00 4.18
N LYS A 81 2.12 -23.53 3.20
CA LYS A 81 3.52 -23.91 3.38
C LYS A 81 4.34 -22.72 3.91
N PRO A 82 5.34 -22.94 4.79
CA PRO A 82 6.07 -21.86 5.44
C PRO A 82 6.69 -20.88 4.44
N LEU A 83 7.31 -21.38 3.36
CA LEU A 83 7.87 -20.54 2.30
C LEU A 83 6.81 -19.64 1.64
N SER A 84 5.65 -20.20 1.29
CA SER A 84 4.56 -19.43 0.69
C SER A 84 4.00 -18.39 1.67
N LYS A 85 3.88 -18.76 2.95
CA LYS A 85 3.41 -17.88 4.02
C LYS A 85 4.34 -16.68 4.21
N THR A 86 5.65 -16.90 4.18
CA THR A 86 6.65 -15.82 4.24
C THR A 86 6.53 -14.87 3.06
N LEU A 87 6.30 -15.38 1.84
CA LEU A 87 6.08 -14.51 0.66
C LEU A 87 4.82 -13.64 0.82
N TRP A 88 3.72 -14.20 1.30
CA TRP A 88 2.49 -13.44 1.56
C TRP A 88 2.68 -12.40 2.67
N PHE A 89 3.44 -12.74 3.70
CA PHE A 89 3.80 -11.83 4.78
C PHE A 89 4.64 -10.67 4.27
N LEU A 90 5.72 -10.97 3.52
CA LEU A 90 6.59 -9.97 2.90
C LEU A 90 5.81 -9.01 2.00
N LEU A 91 4.92 -9.55 1.17
CA LEU A 91 4.09 -8.75 0.29
C LEU A 91 3.15 -7.84 1.09
N SER A 92 2.53 -8.35 2.16
CA SER A 92 1.61 -7.58 2.99
C SER A 92 2.30 -6.49 3.80
N VAL A 93 3.51 -6.73 4.32
CA VAL A 93 4.23 -5.76 5.17
C VAL A 93 5.04 -4.75 4.35
N ALA A 94 5.20 -4.97 3.05
CA ALA A 94 6.03 -4.12 2.18
C ALA A 94 5.69 -2.61 2.27
N PRO A 95 4.42 -2.17 2.22
CA PRO A 95 4.10 -0.74 2.34
C PRO A 95 4.54 -0.15 3.67
N PHE A 96 4.32 -0.86 4.78
CA PHE A 96 4.75 -0.46 6.10
C PHE A 96 6.28 -0.33 6.21
N LEU A 97 7.03 -1.31 5.69
CA LEU A 97 8.49 -1.28 5.69
C LEU A 97 9.03 -0.11 4.87
N LEU A 98 8.45 0.13 3.68
CA LEU A 98 8.88 1.21 2.80
C LEU A 98 8.70 2.58 3.45
N VAL A 99 7.55 2.83 4.07
CA VAL A 99 7.29 4.10 4.79
C VAL A 99 8.18 4.23 6.02
N SER A 100 8.38 3.16 6.78
CA SER A 100 9.26 3.17 7.95
C SER A 100 10.70 3.53 7.56
N LEU A 101 11.23 2.91 6.49
CA LEU A 101 12.56 3.22 5.96
C LEU A 101 12.65 4.67 5.48
N ALA A 102 11.66 5.15 4.74
CA ALA A 102 11.63 6.54 4.27
C ALA A 102 11.67 7.53 5.45
N LEU A 103 10.89 7.29 6.51
CA LEU A 103 10.91 8.13 7.71
C LEU A 103 12.26 8.11 8.43
N THR A 104 12.88 6.93 8.58
CA THR A 104 14.21 6.84 9.19
C THR A 104 15.28 7.58 8.38
N PHE A 105 15.18 7.53 7.04
CA PHE A 105 16.12 8.23 6.17
C PHE A 105 15.94 9.75 6.25
N VAL A 106 14.70 10.24 6.27
CA VAL A 106 14.40 11.67 6.45
C VAL A 106 14.96 12.17 7.79
N MET A 107 14.69 11.45 8.87
CA MET A 107 15.19 11.82 10.20
C MET A 107 16.72 11.81 10.30
N LEU A 108 17.38 10.86 9.63
CA LEU A 108 18.84 10.81 9.57
C LEU A 108 19.40 11.98 8.74
N SER A 109 18.76 12.30 7.62
CA SER A 109 19.17 13.41 6.76
C SER A 109 19.07 14.76 7.44
N ASP A 110 18.09 14.96 8.33
CA ASP A 110 17.94 16.23 9.08
C ASP A 110 18.98 16.38 10.21
N SER A 111 19.71 15.31 10.55
CA SER A 111 20.70 15.29 11.64
C SER A 111 22.16 15.52 11.21
N MET A 112 22.42 15.56 9.89
CA MET A 112 23.74 15.81 9.29
C MET A 112 23.84 17.23 8.73
#